data_AF-A0A7C1K8C4-F1
#
_entry.id   AF-A0A7C1K8C4-F1
#
_cell.length_a   1.000
_cell.length_b   1.000
_cell.length_c   1.000
_cell.angle_alpha   90.00
_cell.angle_beta   90.00
_cell.angle_gamma   90.00
#
_symmetry.space_group_name_H-M   'P 1'
#
loop_
_entity.id
_entity.type
_entity.pdbx_description
1 polymer ?
#
loop_
_entity_poly.entity_id
_entity_poly.type
_entity_poly.pdbx_seq_one_letter_code
_entity_poly.pdbx_strand_id
1 'polypeptide(L)'
;MKKRTCAEALASPVDKELCHNFRGVRQRVMCRAWEMEGEGIPFGEAISRAWDQMIEECRTIGASPSEEEKPSKVKTAVLIDRESGNPAGKIVLADDELTVCFGGDCATTHGDKRLYYVAQAFFDRLGYGIKEGE
;
A
#
# COMPACT_ATOMS: atom_id res chain seq x y z
N MET A 1 -4.37 4.45 -16.42
CA MET A 1 -3.19 5.20 -15.96
C MET A 1 -1.96 4.32 -16.01
N LYS A 2 -0.80 4.86 -16.42
CA LYS A 2 0.50 4.20 -16.23
C LYS A 2 0.84 4.15 -14.74
N LYS A 3 1.46 3.06 -14.29
CA LYS A 3 1.98 2.91 -12.93
C LYS A 3 3.08 3.95 -12.71
N ARG A 4 2.90 4.85 -11.75
CA ARG A 4 3.91 5.85 -11.34
C ARG A 4 4.83 5.27 -10.26
N THR A 5 6.05 5.78 -10.11
CA THR A 5 6.87 5.53 -8.92
C THR A 5 6.30 6.26 -7.71
N CYS A 6 6.71 5.91 -6.48
CA CYS A 6 6.23 6.63 -5.31
C CYS A 6 6.65 8.11 -5.27
N ALA A 7 7.87 8.42 -5.72
CA ALA A 7 8.31 9.81 -5.86
C ALA A 7 7.41 10.60 -6.82
N GLU A 8 7.05 10.04 -7.97
CA GLU A 8 6.14 10.67 -8.93
C GLU A 8 4.70 10.80 -8.42
N ALA A 9 4.22 9.77 -7.70
CA ALA A 9 2.87 9.74 -7.14
C ALA A 9 2.68 10.79 -6.04
N LEU A 10 3.72 11.04 -5.23
CA LEU A 10 3.71 12.03 -4.15
C LEU A 10 4.01 13.44 -4.65
N ALA A 11 4.87 13.61 -5.65
CA ALA A 11 5.20 14.92 -6.23
C ALA A 11 4.07 15.57 -7.03
N SER A 12 3.15 14.76 -7.57
CA SER A 12 1.98 15.27 -8.29
C SER A 12 1.01 15.96 -7.31
N PRO A 13 0.40 17.12 -7.65
CA PRO A 13 -0.63 17.71 -6.81
C PRO A 13 -1.88 16.82 -6.72
N VAL A 14 -2.63 16.93 -5.63
CA VAL A 14 -3.96 16.33 -5.53
C VAL A 14 -4.95 17.19 -6.31
N ASP A 15 -5.63 16.57 -7.26
CA ASP A 15 -6.69 17.18 -8.06
C ASP A 15 -7.98 16.34 -8.02
N LYS A 16 -9.06 16.89 -8.58
CA LYS A 16 -10.36 16.22 -8.56
C LYS A 16 -10.34 14.89 -9.32
N GLU A 17 -9.57 14.79 -10.40
CA GLU A 17 -9.47 13.55 -11.18
C GLU A 17 -8.84 12.43 -10.33
N LEU A 18 -7.77 12.74 -9.59
CA LEU A 18 -7.14 11.83 -8.66
C LEU A 18 -8.12 11.41 -7.57
N CYS A 19 -8.80 12.35 -6.93
CA CYS A 19 -9.73 12.07 -5.82
C CYS A 19 -10.90 11.16 -6.20
N HIS A 20 -11.34 11.19 -7.46
CA HIS A 20 -12.37 10.29 -7.99
C HIS A 20 -11.79 8.99 -8.57
N ASN A 21 -10.48 8.78 -8.47
CA ASN A 21 -9.79 7.60 -8.97
C ASN A 21 -9.20 6.80 -7.81
N PHE A 22 -9.98 5.84 -7.33
CA PHE A 22 -9.61 4.93 -6.25
C PHE A 22 -8.19 4.33 -6.40
N ARG A 23 -7.82 3.90 -7.62
CA ARG A 23 -6.49 3.30 -7.86
C ARG A 23 -5.36 4.31 -7.65
N GLY A 24 -5.57 5.56 -8.05
CA GLY A 24 -4.62 6.65 -7.86
C GLY A 24 -4.51 7.05 -6.40
N VAL A 25 -5.65 7.21 -5.72
CA VAL A 25 -5.75 7.47 -4.28
C VAL A 25 -5.00 6.40 -3.49
N ARG A 26 -5.33 5.12 -3.71
CA ARG A 26 -4.69 4.01 -3.00
C ARG A 26 -3.19 3.96 -3.26
N GLN A 27 -2.75 4.18 -4.50
CA GLN A 27 -1.31 4.26 -4.80
C GLN A 27 -0.61 5.33 -3.94
N ARG A 28 -1.17 6.53 -3.87
CA ARG A 28 -0.60 7.65 -3.11
C ARG A 28 -0.59 7.36 -1.61
N VAL A 29 -1.68 6.80 -1.08
CA VAL A 29 -1.76 6.36 0.33
C VAL A 29 -0.66 5.36 0.67
N MET A 30 -0.45 4.34 -0.17
CA MET A 30 0.58 3.32 0.08
C MET A 30 1.99 3.90 0.04
N CYS A 31 2.25 4.81 -0.90
CA CYS A 31 3.52 5.52 -0.98
C CYS A 31 3.77 6.40 0.24
N ARG A 32 2.75 7.12 0.70
CA ARG A 32 2.84 7.96 1.89
C ARG A 32 3.05 7.14 3.16
N ALA A 33 2.36 6.00 3.28
CA ALA A 33 2.54 5.07 4.39
C ALA A 33 3.98 4.51 4.44
N TRP A 34 4.63 4.35 3.29
CA TRP A 34 6.02 3.91 3.20
C TRP A 34 7.01 4.95 3.73
N GLU A 35 6.81 6.24 3.44
CA GLU A 35 7.62 7.32 4.02
C GLU A 35 7.45 7.38 5.54
N MET A 36 6.20 7.33 6.02
CA MET A 36 5.87 7.33 7.45
C MET A 36 6.47 6.15 8.21
N GLU A 37 6.58 4.99 7.58
CA GLU A 37 7.29 3.87 8.19
C GLU A 37 8.79 4.15 8.36
N GLY A 38 9.42 4.77 7.37
CA GLY A 38 10.81 5.22 7.49
C GLY A 38 11.02 6.18 8.67
N GLU A 39 9.95 6.86 9.10
CA GLU A 39 9.91 7.74 10.27
C GLU A 39 9.57 7.00 11.59
N GLY A 40 9.37 5.68 11.54
CA GLY A 40 9.13 4.81 12.70
C GLY A 40 7.66 4.49 13.00
N ILE A 41 6.71 4.85 12.11
CA ILE A 41 5.29 4.53 12.29
C ILE A 41 5.01 3.10 11.78
N PRO A 42 4.35 2.22 12.56
CA PRO A 42 3.95 0.91 12.08
C PRO A 42 3.11 0.99 10.80
N PHE A 43 3.44 0.19 9.79
CA PHE A 43 2.88 0.38 8.44
C PHE A 43 1.36 0.29 8.34
N GLY A 44 0.72 -0.58 9.14
CA GLY A 44 -0.76 -0.63 9.21
C GLY A 44 -1.38 0.67 9.76
N GLU A 45 -0.73 1.28 10.74
CA GLU A 45 -1.11 2.60 11.26
C GLU A 45 -0.80 3.70 10.23
N ALA A 46 0.35 3.63 9.56
CA ALA A 46 0.75 4.56 8.52
C ALA A 46 -0.25 4.60 7.35
N ILE A 47 -0.80 3.44 6.96
CA ILE A 47 -1.86 3.36 5.94
C ILE A 47 -3.12 4.10 6.41
N SER A 48 -3.55 3.86 7.66
CA SER A 48 -4.73 4.54 8.23
C SER A 48 -4.56 6.06 8.23
N ARG A 49 -3.40 6.55 8.72
CA ARG A 49 -3.06 7.98 8.75
C ARG A 49 -2.95 8.59 7.36
N ALA A 50 -2.36 7.86 6.40
CA ALA A 50 -2.23 8.32 5.02
C ALA A 50 -3.60 8.42 4.32
N TRP A 51 -4.54 7.51 4.62
CA TRP A 51 -5.93 7.64 4.17
C TRP A 51 -6.60 8.91 4.71
N ASP A 52 -6.45 9.19 6.01
CA ASP A 52 -7.03 10.38 6.63
C ASP A 52 -6.48 11.67 6.00
N GLN A 53 -5.17 11.72 5.73
CA GLN A 53 -4.54 12.83 5.00
C GLN A 53 -5.13 12.99 3.60
N MET A 54 -5.26 11.90 2.85
CA MET A 54 -5.77 11.92 1.48
C MET A 54 -7.24 12.37 1.41
N ILE A 55 -8.08 11.93 2.36
CA ILE A 55 -9.47 12.37 2.48
C ILE A 55 -9.53 13.89 2.72
N GLU A 56 -8.71 14.39 3.64
CA GLU A 56 -8.66 15.82 3.93
C GLU A 56 -8.16 16.63 2.73
N GLU A 57 -7.07 16.21 2.08
CA GLU A 57 -6.55 16.85 0.85
C GLU A 57 -7.63 16.94 -0.22
N CYS A 58 -8.38 15.86 -0.46
CA CYS A 58 -9.50 15.88 -1.41
C CYS A 58 -10.65 16.80 -0.98
N ARG A 59 -11.00 16.83 0.31
CA ARG A 59 -12.06 17.72 0.83
C ARG A 59 -11.71 19.19 0.61
N THR A 60 -10.45 19.59 0.79
CA THR A 60 -10.03 20.99 0.58
C THR A 60 -10.31 21.51 -0.83
N ILE A 61 -10.30 20.63 -1.84
CA ILE A 61 -10.57 20.97 -3.24
C ILE A 61 -12.02 20.68 -3.67
N GLY A 62 -12.91 20.38 -2.71
CA GLY A 62 -14.32 20.07 -2.95
C GLY A 62 -14.54 18.74 -3.68
N ALA A 63 -13.61 17.78 -3.50
CA ALA A 63 -13.77 16.38 -3.89
C ALA A 63 -13.83 15.52 -2.63
N SER A 64 -14.16 14.24 -2.79
CA SER A 64 -14.01 13.27 -1.72
C SER A 64 -13.78 11.91 -2.39
N PRO A 65 -12.73 11.16 -2.03
CA PRO A 65 -12.85 9.71 -2.02
C PRO A 65 -13.97 9.39 -1.02
N SER A 66 -14.81 8.38 -1.29
CA SER A 66 -15.89 8.07 -0.35
C SER A 66 -15.27 7.48 0.93
N GLU A 67 -15.79 7.81 2.11
CA GLU A 67 -15.35 7.19 3.37
C GLU A 67 -15.47 5.65 3.32
N GLU A 68 -16.34 5.14 2.45
CA GLU A 68 -16.52 3.72 2.14
C GLU A 68 -15.30 3.09 1.45
N GLU A 69 -14.42 3.90 0.84
CA GLU A 69 -13.17 3.45 0.20
C GLU A 69 -12.02 3.25 1.20
N LYS A 70 -12.13 3.79 2.42
CA LYS A 70 -11.15 3.56 3.47
C LYS A 70 -11.30 2.12 3.97
N PRO A 71 -10.23 1.31 3.96
CA PRO A 71 -10.34 -0.08 4.32
C PRO A 71 -10.67 -0.27 5.80
N SER A 72 -11.62 -1.16 6.09
CA SER A 72 -12.10 -1.41 7.46
C SER A 72 -11.10 -2.22 8.30
N LYS A 73 -10.33 -3.08 7.63
CA LYS A 73 -9.30 -3.93 8.24
C LYS A 73 -8.06 -3.93 7.37
N VAL A 74 -6.91 -3.71 7.99
CA VAL A 74 -5.61 -3.79 7.35
C VAL A 74 -4.77 -4.84 8.07
N LYS A 75 -4.26 -5.82 7.33
CA LYS A 75 -3.27 -6.79 7.79
C LYS A 75 -1.99 -6.63 6.99
N THR A 76 -0.85 -6.72 7.66
CA THR A 76 0.45 -6.55 7.04
C THR A 76 1.37 -7.73 7.36
N ALA A 77 2.09 -8.23 6.36
CA ALA A 77 3.17 -9.18 6.52
C ALA A 77 4.47 -8.58 5.96
N VAL A 78 5.59 -8.89 6.58
CA VAL A 78 6.91 -8.40 6.16
C VAL A 78 7.59 -9.48 5.32
N LEU A 79 8.08 -9.09 4.15
CA LEU A 79 8.91 -9.93 3.31
C LEU A 79 10.35 -9.83 3.80
N ILE A 80 10.91 -10.97 4.19
CA ILE A 80 12.29 -11.08 4.65
C ILE A 80 13.11 -11.77 3.57
N ASP A 81 14.17 -11.10 3.14
CA ASP A 81 15.16 -11.71 2.27
C ASP A 81 15.87 -12.85 3.01
N ARG A 82 15.90 -14.05 2.42
CA ARG A 82 16.38 -15.25 3.12
C ARG A 82 17.88 -15.25 3.33
N GLU A 83 18.64 -14.65 2.41
CA GLU A 83 20.11 -14.65 2.47
C GLU A 83 20.63 -13.61 3.46
N SER A 84 20.09 -12.39 3.42
CA SER A 84 20.51 -11.28 4.27
C SER A 84 19.75 -11.21 5.60
N GLY A 85 18.57 -11.81 5.70
CA GLY A 85 17.68 -11.70 6.86
C GLY A 85 17.01 -10.33 7.00
N ASN A 86 17.22 -9.42 6.05
CA ASN A 86 16.70 -8.06 6.10
C ASN A 86 15.29 -7.94 5.51
N PRO A 87 14.48 -6.97 5.96
CA PRO A 87 13.23 -6.63 5.31
C PRO A 87 13.45 -6.17 3.86
N ALA A 88 12.77 -6.82 2.92
CA ALA A 88 12.84 -6.53 1.48
C ALA A 88 11.54 -5.91 0.94
N GLY A 89 10.43 -6.10 1.65
CA GLY A 89 9.13 -5.64 1.21
C GLY A 89 8.01 -5.99 2.17
N LYS A 90 6.77 -5.79 1.74
CA LYS A 90 5.56 -6.01 2.52
C LYS A 90 4.41 -6.51 1.68
N ILE A 91 3.55 -7.29 2.30
CA ILE A 91 2.24 -7.65 1.77
C ILE A 91 1.19 -7.01 2.67
N VAL A 92 0.22 -6.34 2.07
CA VAL A 92 -0.91 -5.74 2.74
C VAL A 92 -2.18 -6.40 2.23
N LEU A 93 -2.99 -6.90 3.14
CA LEU A 93 -4.36 -7.29 2.87
C LEU A 93 -5.27 -6.24 3.51
N ALA A 94 -6.01 -5.50 2.68
CA ALA A 94 -6.95 -4.49 3.14
C ALA A 94 -8.32 -4.82 2.56
N ASP A 95 -9.26 -5.26 3.42
CA ASP A 95 -10.52 -5.91 3.03
C ASP A 95 -10.31 -7.04 2.01
N ASP A 96 -10.70 -6.84 0.74
CA ASP A 96 -10.57 -7.81 -0.36
C ASP A 96 -9.43 -7.47 -1.35
N GLU A 97 -8.58 -6.50 -1.00
CA GLU A 97 -7.45 -6.06 -1.82
C GLU A 97 -6.11 -6.49 -1.26
N LEU A 98 -5.29 -7.07 -2.13
CA LEU A 98 -3.91 -7.45 -1.84
C LEU A 98 -2.96 -6.44 -2.48
N THR A 99 -2.17 -5.75 -1.67
CA THR A 99 -1.06 -4.89 -2.13
C THR A 99 0.27 -5.55 -1.78
N VAL A 100 1.19 -5.62 -2.73
CA VAL A 100 2.57 -6.01 -2.48
C VAL A 100 3.48 -4.81 -2.73
N CYS A 101 4.30 -4.47 -1.76
CA CYS A 101 5.29 -3.40 -1.84
C CYS A 101 6.70 -3.98 -1.74
N PHE A 102 7.59 -3.63 -2.67
CA PHE A 102 8.99 -4.08 -2.69
C PHE A 102 9.90 -2.91 -3.04
N GLY A 103 10.92 -2.65 -2.23
CA GLY A 103 11.87 -1.56 -2.49
C GLY A 103 11.24 -0.17 -2.70
N GLY A 104 10.08 0.10 -2.07
CA GLY A 104 9.33 1.35 -2.25
C GLY A 104 8.35 1.36 -3.43
N ASP A 105 8.28 0.30 -4.23
CA ASP A 105 7.29 0.15 -5.31
C ASP A 105 6.13 -0.76 -4.89
N CYS A 106 4.90 -0.27 -4.98
CA CYS A 106 3.69 -1.02 -4.62
C CYS A 106 2.87 -1.45 -5.84
N ALA A 107 2.23 -2.62 -5.77
CA ALA A 107 1.27 -3.13 -6.75
C ALA A 107 0.05 -3.73 -6.05
N THR A 108 -1.16 -3.33 -6.47
CA THR A 108 -2.43 -3.78 -5.87
C THR A 108 -3.22 -4.63 -6.86
N THR A 109 -3.81 -5.72 -6.38
CA THR A 109 -4.83 -6.51 -7.09
C THR A 109 -6.05 -6.76 -6.20
N HIS A 110 -7.23 -6.86 -6.81
CA HIS A 110 -8.40 -7.46 -6.14
C HIS A 110 -8.16 -8.97 -6.01
N GLY A 111 -8.47 -9.56 -4.85
CA GLY A 111 -8.67 -11.00 -4.80
C GLY A 111 -8.45 -11.71 -3.45
N ASP A 112 -9.27 -12.76 -3.34
CA ASP A 112 -9.38 -13.85 -2.36
C ASP A 112 -8.04 -14.31 -1.74
N LYS A 113 -8.07 -14.74 -0.47
CA LYS A 113 -6.95 -15.29 0.34
C LYS A 113 -6.03 -16.27 -0.41
N ARG A 114 -6.52 -16.93 -1.46
CA ARG A 114 -5.74 -17.82 -2.33
C ARG A 114 -4.62 -17.10 -3.10
N LEU A 115 -4.79 -15.81 -3.42
CA LEU A 115 -3.76 -14.98 -4.06
C LEU A 115 -2.58 -14.65 -3.14
N TYR A 116 -2.80 -14.60 -1.82
CA TYR A 116 -1.71 -14.51 -0.83
C TYR A 116 -0.77 -15.72 -0.94
N TYR A 117 -1.34 -16.94 -1.04
CA TYR A 117 -0.54 -18.16 -1.25
C TYR A 117 0.11 -18.24 -2.63
N VAL A 118 -0.49 -17.65 -3.66
CA VAL A 118 0.14 -17.55 -4.99
C VAL A 118 1.29 -16.54 -4.97
N ALA A 119 1.14 -15.40 -4.29
CA ALA A 119 2.22 -14.45 -4.05
C ALA A 119 3.35 -15.14 -3.26
N GLN A 120 3.01 -15.87 -2.18
CA GLN A 120 3.96 -16.68 -1.41
C GLN A 120 4.70 -17.71 -2.26
N ALA A 121 4.00 -18.50 -3.08
CA ALA A 121 4.60 -19.49 -3.96
C ALA A 121 5.49 -18.86 -5.05
N PHE A 122 5.16 -17.65 -5.51
CA PHE A 122 5.97 -16.88 -6.45
C PHE A 122 7.23 -16.32 -5.77
N PHE A 123 7.12 -15.86 -4.52
CA PHE A 123 8.23 -15.32 -3.72
C PHE A 123 9.18 -16.41 -3.21
N ASP A 124 8.68 -17.59 -2.82
CA ASP A 124 9.50 -18.76 -2.48
C ASP A 124 10.38 -19.18 -3.66
N ARG A 125 9.85 -19.10 -4.89
CA ARG A 125 10.59 -19.39 -6.13
C ARG A 125 11.64 -18.33 -6.48
N LEU A 126 11.51 -17.13 -5.92
CA LEU A 126 12.46 -16.01 -6.05
C LEU A 126 13.42 -15.91 -4.85
N GLY A 127 13.31 -16.77 -3.84
CA GLY A 127 14.21 -16.82 -2.69
C GLY A 127 13.80 -15.98 -1.46
N TYR A 128 12.60 -15.38 -1.45
CA TYR A 128 12.12 -14.55 -0.35
C TYR A 128 11.22 -15.35 0.60
N GLY A 129 11.37 -15.15 1.92
CA GLY A 129 10.49 -15.74 2.93
C GLY A 129 9.44 -14.74 3.41
N ILE A 130 8.20 -15.19 3.60
CA ILE A 130 7.15 -14.38 4.25
C ILE A 130 7.19 -14.60 5.75
N LYS A 131 7.34 -13.53 6.54
CA LYS A 131 7.04 -13.56 7.98
C LYS A 131 5.79 -12.74 8.24
N GLU A 132 4.82 -13.36 8.93
CA GLU A 132 3.69 -12.62 9.48
C GLU A 132 4.22 -11.62 10.51
N GLY A 133 3.85 -10.35 10.37
CA GLY A 133 4.21 -9.32 11.35
C GLY A 133 3.23 -9.38 12.52
N GLU A 134 3.75 -9.35 13.74
CA GLU A 134 2.98 -9.07 14.96
C GLU A 134 2.59 -7.59 15.05
#